data_AF-A0A433JHW7-F1
#
_entry.id   AF-A0A433JHW7-F1
#
_cell.length_a   1.000
_cell.length_b   1.000
_cell.length_c   1.000
_cell.angle_alpha   90.00
_cell.angle_beta   90.00
_cell.angle_gamma   90.00
#
_symmetry.space_group_name_H-M   'P 1'
#
loop_
_entity.id
_entity.type
_entity.pdbx_description
1 polymer ?
#
loop_
_entity_poly.entity_id
_entity_poly.type
_entity_poly.pdbx_seq_one_letter_code
_entity_poly.pdbx_strand_id
1 'polypeptide(L)'
;MRFQPGKSGNPAGRPKGSCNTQTQLIKLLEPHAEKLINKMVEDALDGDPNALRLCIERLLPKAKHRVVERPLPALEDGSYDSIIDTILQEILFGNISPDEGKKMISLMEENQNRKEVNSIIQMIK
;
A
#
# COMPACT_ATOMS: atom_id res chain seq x y z
N MET A 1 -29.60 25.08 20.16
CA MET A 1 -28.63 25.54 21.18
C MET A 1 -27.23 25.50 20.57
N ARG A 2 -26.48 26.62 20.59
CA ARG A 2 -25.07 26.65 20.16
C ARG A 2 -24.20 26.23 21.35
N PHE A 3 -23.27 25.29 21.15
CA PHE A 3 -22.31 24.91 22.18
C PHE A 3 -21.36 26.08 22.49
N GLN A 4 -20.99 26.24 23.77
CA GLN A 4 -20.05 27.29 24.17
C GLN A 4 -18.62 26.90 23.73
N PRO A 5 -17.84 27.83 23.15
CA PRO A 5 -16.45 27.57 22.81
C PRO A 5 -15.68 27.15 24.07
N GLY A 6 -14.90 26.07 23.97
CA GLY A 6 -14.12 25.52 25.09
C GLY A 6 -14.88 24.59 26.06
N LYS A 7 -16.19 24.38 25.88
CA LYS A 7 -16.96 23.38 26.64
C LYS A 7 -17.59 22.34 25.73
N SER A 8 -17.19 21.08 25.90
CA SER A 8 -17.88 19.96 25.26
C SER A 8 -19.34 19.93 25.70
N GLY A 9 -20.26 19.80 24.74
CA GLY A 9 -21.67 19.54 25.00
C GLY A 9 -21.95 18.20 25.66
N ASN A 10 -20.97 17.29 25.63
CA ASN A 10 -20.98 16.01 26.32
C ASN A 10 -19.69 15.87 27.16
N PRO A 11 -19.68 16.36 28.41
CA PRO A 11 -18.50 16.32 29.27
C PRO A 11 -18.08 14.89 29.67
N ALA A 12 -19.01 13.93 29.65
CA ALA A 12 -18.72 12.52 29.90
C ALA A 12 -18.16 11.79 28.66
N GLY A 13 -18.16 12.44 27.49
CA GLY A 13 -17.72 11.86 26.24
C GLY A 13 -18.64 10.74 25.73
N ARG A 14 -18.22 10.10 24.63
CA ARG A 14 -18.92 8.94 24.08
C ARG A 14 -18.94 7.80 25.12
N PRO A 15 -20.09 7.14 25.37
CA PRO A 15 -20.18 6.09 26.39
C PRO A 15 -19.13 5.00 26.16
N LYS A 16 -18.41 4.61 27.21
CA LYS A 16 -17.43 3.51 27.18
C LYS A 16 -18.13 2.23 26.73
N GLY A 17 -17.57 1.56 25.72
CA GLY A 17 -18.14 0.34 25.13
C GLY A 17 -19.19 0.55 24.03
N SER A 18 -19.52 1.80 23.66
CA SER A 18 -20.46 2.05 22.56
C SER A 18 -19.88 1.62 21.21
N CYS A 19 -20.34 0.49 20.69
CA CYS A 19 -20.01 0.04 19.34
C CYS A 19 -20.53 1.04 18.31
N ASN A 20 -19.70 1.39 17.33
CA ASN A 20 -20.17 2.12 16.15
C ASN A 20 -21.26 1.30 15.44
N THR A 21 -22.20 1.97 14.77
CA THR A 21 -23.24 1.34 13.96
C THR A 21 -22.63 0.35 12.96
N GLN A 22 -21.52 0.73 12.33
CA GLN A 22 -20.76 -0.16 11.44
C GLN A 22 -20.35 -1.48 12.11
N THR A 23 -19.83 -1.43 13.33
CA THR A 23 -19.42 -2.63 14.09
C THR A 23 -20.62 -3.52 14.41
N GLN A 24 -21.77 -2.92 14.68
CA GLN A 24 -23.01 -3.67 14.92
C GLN A 24 -23.47 -4.38 13.64
N LEU A 25 -23.43 -3.70 12.49
CA LEU A 25 -23.80 -4.27 11.19
C LEU A 25 -22.88 -5.42 10.77
N ILE A 26 -21.56 -5.29 10.98
CA ILE A 26 -20.61 -6.36 10.68
C ILE A 26 -20.93 -7.63 11.49
N LYS A 27 -21.23 -7.49 12.79
CA LYS A 27 -21.61 -8.62 13.64
C LYS A 27 -22.88 -9.32 13.18
N LEU A 28 -23.82 -8.61 12.54
CA LEU A 28 -25.01 -9.21 11.96
C LEU A 28 -24.71 -10.00 10.68
N LEU A 29 -23.67 -9.62 9.94
CA LEU A 29 -23.28 -10.26 8.68
C LEU A 29 -22.34 -11.45 8.88
N GLU A 30 -21.47 -11.43 9.90
CA GLU A 30 -20.48 -12.49 10.17
C GLU A 30 -21.05 -13.91 10.14
N PRO A 31 -22.18 -14.22 10.81
CA PRO A 31 -22.77 -15.57 10.77
C PRO A 31 -23.25 -16.01 9.38
N HIS A 32 -23.46 -15.07 8.46
CA HIS A 32 -23.96 -15.30 7.11
C HIS A 32 -22.87 -15.22 6.05
N ALA A 33 -21.61 -14.92 6.44
CA ALA A 33 -20.53 -14.63 5.50
C ALA A 33 -20.35 -15.73 4.45
N GLU A 34 -20.27 -16.99 4.87
CA GLU A 34 -20.10 -18.13 3.96
C GLU A 34 -21.27 -18.25 2.97
N LYS A 35 -22.52 -18.13 3.45
CA LYS A 35 -23.71 -18.21 2.60
C LYS A 35 -23.78 -17.08 1.58
N LEU A 36 -23.42 -15.86 2.00
CA LEU A 36 -23.38 -14.70 1.11
C LEU A 36 -22.31 -14.85 0.03
N ILE A 37 -21.14 -15.38 0.39
CA ILE A 37 -20.05 -15.64 -0.57
C ILE A 37 -20.49 -16.69 -1.59
N ASN A 38 -21.05 -17.83 -1.15
CA ASN A 38 -21.51 -18.88 -2.05
C ASN A 38 -22.59 -18.36 -3.00
N LYS A 39 -23.55 -17.59 -2.48
CA LYS A 39 -24.61 -17.00 -3.31
C LYS A 39 -24.06 -16.02 -4.34
N MET A 40 -23.10 -15.17 -3.96
CA MET A 40 -22.43 -14.25 -4.89
C MET A 40 -21.72 -15.02 -6.02
N VAL A 41 -21.09 -16.17 -5.72
CA VAL A 41 -20.43 -17.00 -6.73
C VAL A 41 -21.46 -17.59 -7.71
N GLU A 42 -22.58 -18.12 -7.20
CA GLU A 42 -23.68 -18.62 -8.04
C GLU A 42 -24.19 -17.51 -8.97
N ASP A 43 -24.53 -16.34 -8.43
CA ASP A 43 -25.06 -15.22 -9.21
C ASP A 43 -24.05 -14.73 -10.26
N ALA A 44 -22.76 -14.74 -9.93
CA ALA A 44 -21.71 -14.40 -10.90
C ALA A 44 -21.63 -15.42 -12.04
N LEU A 45 -21.77 -16.72 -11.74
CA LEU A 45 -21.78 -17.78 -12.75
C LEU A 45 -23.04 -17.74 -13.62
N ASP A 46 -24.17 -17.31 -13.05
CA ASP A 46 -25.45 -17.10 -13.77
C ASP A 46 -25.45 -15.79 -14.60
N GLY A 47 -24.40 -14.97 -14.50
CA GLY A 47 -24.19 -13.81 -15.36
C GLY A 47 -24.58 -12.46 -14.76
N ASP A 48 -24.75 -12.36 -13.43
CA ASP A 48 -24.94 -11.04 -12.80
C ASP A 48 -23.68 -10.17 -12.98
N PRO A 49 -23.79 -8.99 -13.62
CA PRO A 49 -22.63 -8.17 -13.95
C PRO A 49 -21.96 -7.55 -12.71
N ASN A 50 -22.69 -7.34 -11.61
CA ASN A 50 -22.11 -6.78 -10.39
C ASN A 50 -21.33 -7.85 -9.63
N ALA A 51 -21.87 -9.05 -9.51
CA ALA A 51 -21.22 -10.19 -8.89
C ALA A 51 -19.96 -10.59 -9.68
N LEU A 52 -20.04 -10.63 -11.02
CA LEU A 52 -18.90 -10.86 -11.90
C LEU A 52 -17.79 -9.82 -11.68
N ARG A 53 -18.14 -8.53 -11.69
CA ARG A 53 -17.17 -7.44 -11.47
C ARG A 53 -16.49 -7.58 -10.11
N LEU A 54 -17.24 -7.83 -9.04
CA LEU A 54 -16.71 -7.97 -7.69
C LEU A 54 -15.75 -9.17 -7.60
N CYS A 55 -16.10 -10.30 -8.21
CA CYS A 55 -15.24 -11.49 -8.27
C CYS A 55 -13.95 -11.21 -9.04
N ILE A 56 -14.02 -10.60 -10.23
CA ILE A 56 -12.85 -10.31 -11.07
C ILE A 56 -11.92 -9.30 -10.39
N GLU A 57 -12.44 -8.21 -9.83
CA GLU A 57 -11.62 -7.19 -9.14
C GLU A 57 -10.90 -7.75 -7.89
N ARG A 58 -11.40 -8.84 -7.30
CA ARG A 58 -10.80 -9.49 -6.13
C ARG A 58 -9.85 -10.63 -6.48
N LEU A 59 -10.14 -11.38 -7.54
CA LEU A 59 -9.33 -12.49 -8.05
C LEU A 59 -8.10 -11.99 -8.82
N LEU A 60 -8.28 -10.99 -9.67
CA LEU A 60 -7.17 -10.37 -10.38
C LEU A 60 -6.55 -9.33 -9.46
N PRO A 61 -5.23 -9.41 -9.17
CA PRO A 61 -4.57 -8.30 -8.51
C PRO A 61 -4.77 -7.07 -9.39
N LYS A 62 -5.22 -5.96 -8.80
CA LYS A 62 -5.07 -4.64 -9.45
C LYS A 62 -3.64 -4.59 -9.95
N ALA A 63 -3.43 -4.26 -11.23
CA ALA A 63 -2.12 -4.22 -11.86
C ALA A 63 -1.15 -3.45 -10.95
N LYS A 64 -0.41 -4.20 -10.14
CA LYS A 64 0.53 -3.72 -9.16
C LYS A 64 1.84 -4.28 -9.62
N HIS A 65 2.74 -3.36 -9.96
CA HIS A 65 4.18 -3.55 -10.03
C HIS A 65 4.61 -4.84 -10.72
N ARG A 66 4.92 -4.73 -12.01
CA ARG A 66 5.60 -5.82 -12.72
C ARG A 66 6.94 -6.01 -12.02
N VAL A 67 7.19 -7.20 -11.50
CA VAL A 67 8.51 -7.55 -10.97
C VAL A 67 9.46 -7.52 -12.15
N VAL A 68 10.40 -6.58 -12.13
CA VAL A 68 11.49 -6.55 -13.09
C VAL A 68 12.47 -7.64 -12.69
N GLU A 69 12.32 -8.83 -13.29
CA GLU A 69 13.27 -9.93 -13.19
C GLU A 69 14.52 -9.66 -14.04
N ARG A 70 15.18 -8.52 -13.79
CA ARG A 70 16.45 -8.21 -14.45
C ARG A 70 17.54 -8.17 -13.38
N PRO A 71 18.71 -8.78 -13.63
CA PRO A 71 19.85 -8.64 -12.75
C PRO A 71 20.23 -7.16 -12.74
N LEU A 72 19.90 -6.45 -11.66
CA LEU A 72 20.48 -5.15 -11.40
C LEU A 72 21.98 -5.36 -11.12
N PRO A 73 22.86 -4.47 -11.61
CA PRO A 73 24.27 -4.52 -11.27
C PRO A 73 24.44 -4.54 -9.76
N ALA A 74 25.44 -5.28 -9.27
CA ALA A 74 25.76 -5.30 -7.85
C ALA A 74 26.02 -3.87 -7.36
N LEU A 75 25.55 -3.56 -6.16
CA LEU A 75 25.87 -2.32 -5.47
C LEU A 75 27.33 -2.38 -5.01
N GLU A 76 28.27 -2.21 -5.93
CA GLU A 76 29.69 -2.02 -5.63
C GLU A 76 29.92 -0.58 -5.13
N ASP A 77 30.94 -0.40 -4.29
CA ASP A 77 31.14 0.76 -3.39
C ASP A 77 31.46 2.11 -4.07
N GLY A 78 31.02 2.39 -5.31
CA GLY A 78 31.39 3.67 -5.92
C GLY A 78 30.69 4.17 -7.18
N SER A 79 29.68 3.50 -7.75
CA SER A 79 29.01 4.07 -8.94
C SER A 79 27.49 3.98 -8.91
N TYR A 80 26.89 4.72 -7.97
CA TYR A 80 25.44 4.93 -7.93
C TYR A 80 24.92 5.58 -9.22
N ASP A 81 25.70 6.48 -9.83
CA ASP A 81 25.37 7.16 -11.08
C ASP A 81 25.08 6.18 -12.22
N SER A 82 25.91 5.13 -12.38
CA SER A 82 25.71 4.11 -13.41
C SER A 82 24.40 3.32 -13.24
N ILE A 83 23.97 3.13 -11.99
CA ILE A 83 22.75 2.42 -11.66
C ILE A 83 21.54 3.33 -11.86
N ILE A 84 21.65 4.61 -11.51
CA ILE A 84 20.62 5.62 -11.77
C ILE A 84 20.38 5.74 -13.28
N ASP A 85 21.44 5.83 -14.08
CA ASP A 85 21.34 5.85 -15.55
C ASP A 85 20.66 4.60 -16.09
N THR A 86 20.97 3.43 -15.55
CA THR A 86 20.31 2.18 -15.91
C THR A 86 18.81 2.22 -15.58
N ILE A 87 18.45 2.69 -14.38
CA ILE A 87 17.05 2.85 -13.96
C ILE A 87 16.31 3.81 -14.90
N LEU A 88 16.92 4.95 -15.25
CA LEU A 88 16.33 5.91 -16.18
C LEU A 88 16.09 5.31 -17.57
N GLN A 89 17.04 4.52 -18.09
CA GLN A 89 16.85 3.80 -19.35
C GLN A 89 15.68 2.82 -19.27
N GLU A 90 15.55 2.06 -18.18
CA GLU A 90 14.43 1.11 -18.01
C GLU A 90 13.06 1.80 -17.91
N ILE A 91 13.02 3.02 -17.36
CA ILE A 91 11.81 3.86 -17.40
C ILE A 91 11.47 4.25 -18.84
N LEU A 92 12.47 4.65 -19.63
CA LEU A 92 12.27 5.03 -21.04
C LEU A 92 11.82 3.84 -21.90
N PHE A 93 12.33 2.63 -21.63
CA PHE A 93 11.89 1.41 -22.30
C PHE A 93 10.50 0.93 -21.83
N GLY A 94 9.93 1.54 -20.78
CA GLY A 94 8.63 1.16 -20.23
C GLY A 94 8.64 -0.14 -19.43
N ASN A 95 9.82 -0.61 -19.02
CA ASN A 95 9.97 -1.81 -18.20
C ASN A 95 9.69 -1.51 -16.72
N ILE A 96 9.98 -0.30 -16.28
CA ILE A 96 9.72 0.21 -14.93
C ILE A 96 8.86 1.48 -15.05
N SER A 97 7.92 1.69 -14.14
CA SER A 97 7.16 2.94 -14.08
C SER A 97 8.01 4.09 -13.48
N PRO A 98 7.76 5.36 -13.87
CA PRO A 98 8.47 6.49 -13.28
C PRO A 98 8.38 6.57 -11.75
N ASP A 99 7.26 6.13 -11.16
CA ASP A 99 7.06 6.11 -9.70
C ASP A 99 7.92 5.04 -9.02
N GLU A 100 8.05 3.86 -9.62
CA GLU A 100 8.95 2.80 -9.12
C GLU A 100 10.41 3.22 -9.24
N GLY A 101 10.82 3.77 -10.39
CA GLY A 101 12.18 4.25 -10.59
C GLY A 101 12.57 5.35 -9.61
N LYS A 102 11.67 6.31 -9.36
CA LYS A 102 11.86 7.35 -8.33
C LYS A 102 12.05 6.75 -6.94
N LYS A 103 11.22 5.77 -6.55
CA LYS A 103 11.35 5.08 -5.25
C LYS A 103 12.68 4.36 -5.12
N MET A 104 13.15 3.69 -6.18
CA MET A 104 14.45 3.03 -6.20
C MET A 104 15.59 4.02 -5.97
N ILE A 105 15.60 5.13 -6.71
CA ILE A 105 16.63 6.17 -6.58
C ILE A 105 16.65 6.75 -5.16
N SER A 106 15.49 7.08 -4.58
CA SER A 106 15.42 7.59 -3.20
C SER A 106 15.97 6.62 -2.16
N LEU A 107 15.70 5.31 -2.30
CA LEU A 107 16.29 4.29 -1.40
C LEU A 107 17.80 4.18 -1.53
N MET A 108 18.35 4.47 -2.71
CA MET A 108 19.79 4.47 -2.96
C MET A 108 20.47 5.68 -2.31
N GLU A 109 19.89 6.88 -2.47
CA GLU A 109 20.35 8.11 -1.82
C GLU A 109 20.34 7.96 -0.29
N GLU A 110 19.29 7.37 0.29
CA GLU A 110 19.21 7.08 1.73
C GLU A 110 20.34 6.15 2.20
N ASN A 111 20.65 5.10 1.43
CA ASN A 111 21.74 4.19 1.77
C ASN A 111 23.12 4.84 1.64
N GLN A 112 23.32 5.71 0.64
CA GLN A 112 24.56 6.46 0.49
C GLN A 112 24.81 7.37 1.70
N ASN A 113 23.80 8.16 2.08
CA ASN A 113 23.88 9.02 3.27
C ASN A 113 24.18 8.20 4.54
N ARG A 114 23.57 7.02 4.69
CA ARG A 114 23.86 6.12 5.82
C ARG A 114 25.31 5.62 5.83
N LYS A 115 25.89 5.28 4.66
CA LYS A 115 27.29 4.86 4.56
C LYS A 115 28.24 5.99 4.94
N GLU A 116 27.98 7.21 4.46
CA GLU A 116 28.78 8.39 4.78
C GLU A 116 28.78 8.71 6.28
N VAL A 117 27.60 8.70 6.92
CA VAL A 117 27.47 8.89 8.36
C VAL A 117 28.24 7.81 9.15
N ASN A 118 28.14 6.55 8.73
CA ASN A 118 28.88 5.46 9.37
C ASN A 118 30.40 5.61 9.23
N SER A 119 30.89 6.04 8.07
CA SER A 119 32.31 6.33 7.85
C SER A 119 32.81 7.43 8.80
N ILE A 120 32.05 8.52 8.96
CA ILE A 120 32.40 9.61 9.88
C ILE A 120 32.45 9.11 11.33
N ILE A 121 31.48 8.28 11.75
CA ILE A 121 31.45 7.70 13.11
C ILE A 121 32.69 6.82 13.37
N GLN A 122 33.16 6.08 12.36
CA GLN A 122 34.36 5.27 12.48
C GLN A 122 35.64 6.10 12.57
N MET A 123 35.71 7.27 11.94
CA MET A 123 36.88 8.16 12.01
C MET A 123 37.03 8.91 13.36
N ILE A 124 35.94 9.03 14.13
CA ILE A 124 35.93 9.73 15.43
C ILE A 124 36.23 8.78 16.61
N LYS A 125 36.13 7.46 16.40
CA LYS A 125 36.43 6.42 17.39
C LYS A 125 37.88 5.97 17.29
#